data_AF-A0A7X7LCW5-F1
#
_entry.id   AF-A0A7X7LCW5-F1
#
_cell.length_a   1.000
_cell.length_b   1.000
_cell.length_c   1.000
_cell.angle_alpha   90.00
_cell.angle_beta   90.00
_cell.angle_gamma   90.00
#
_symmetry.space_group_name_H-M   'P 1'
#
loop_
_entity.id
_entity.type
_entity.pdbx_description
1 polymer ?
#
loop_
_entity_poly.entity_id
_entity_poly.type
_entity_poly.pdbx_seq_one_letter_code
_entity_poly.pdbx_strand_id
1 'polypeptide(L)'
;MSAVQLHTIQMDLEIREYRNADCEACRALWAQLTERHRLIYGDPTIGGNDPGRGLDGYLANPGRRATWVAEADGTVIGMTGLIGTYDDEAEVEPVIVAEAFRSHGVGRALVAHAISSDQRNRTA
;
A
#
# COMPACT_ATOMS: atom_id res chain seq x y z
N MET A 1 23.90 -35.33 -9.36
CA MET A 1 23.40 -34.31 -8.41
C MET A 1 22.67 -33.27 -9.24
N SER A 2 21.33 -33.30 -9.25
CA SER A 2 20.50 -32.43 -10.09
C SER A 2 20.27 -31.10 -9.39
N ALA A 3 20.57 -30.00 -10.07
CA ALA A 3 20.19 -28.67 -9.61
C ALA A 3 18.66 -28.56 -9.64
N VAL A 4 18.06 -28.26 -8.49
CA VAL A 4 16.64 -27.92 -8.43
C VAL A 4 16.50 -26.52 -9.00
N GLN A 5 15.90 -26.44 -10.17
CA GLN A 5 15.54 -25.18 -10.81
C GLN A 5 14.44 -24.54 -9.96
N LEU A 6 14.81 -23.54 -9.16
CA LEU A 6 13.85 -22.68 -8.47
C LEU A 6 13.04 -21.97 -9.55
N HIS A 7 11.82 -22.45 -9.78
CA HIS A 7 10.85 -21.76 -10.60
C HIS A 7 10.40 -20.53 -9.82
N THR A 8 11.01 -19.38 -10.11
CA THR A 8 10.52 -18.10 -9.62
C THR A 8 9.10 -17.95 -10.17
N ILE A 9 8.09 -18.10 -9.32
CA ILE A 9 6.72 -17.79 -9.69
C ILE A 9 6.71 -16.30 -10.01
N GLN A 10 6.68 -15.97 -11.29
CA GLN A 10 6.57 -14.60 -11.76
C GLN A 10 5.11 -14.19 -11.54
N MET A 11 4.81 -13.63 -10.37
CA MET A 11 3.50 -13.03 -10.11
C MET A 11 3.29 -11.89 -11.11
N ASP A 12 2.17 -11.88 -11.82
CA ASP A 12 1.80 -10.76 -12.68
C ASP A 12 1.33 -9.60 -11.80
N LEU A 13 2.28 -8.73 -11.45
CA LEU A 13 2.08 -7.61 -10.55
C LEU A 13 1.67 -6.37 -11.34
N GLU A 14 0.42 -5.95 -11.16
CA GLU A 14 -0.09 -4.68 -11.67
C GLU A 14 -0.11 -3.63 -10.55
N ILE A 15 0.33 -2.41 -10.84
CA ILE A 15 0.08 -1.25 -9.98
C ILE A 15 -0.89 -0.32 -10.70
N ARG A 16 -2.04 -0.10 -10.08
CA ARG A 16 -3.13 0.69 -10.65
C ARG A 16 -3.76 1.60 -9.62
N GLU A 17 -4.50 2.61 -10.08
CA GLU A 17 -5.27 3.48 -9.19
C GLU A 17 -6.29 2.67 -8.36
N TYR A 18 -6.46 3.12 -7.12
CA TYR A 18 -7.49 2.62 -6.23
C TYR A 18 -8.89 2.87 -6.82
N ARG A 19 -9.77 1.88 -6.67
CA ARG A 19 -11.18 1.93 -7.05
C ARG A 19 -12.03 1.61 -5.82
N ASN A 20 -13.29 2.07 -5.80
CA ASN A 20 -14.20 1.78 -4.68
C ASN A 20 -14.39 0.27 -4.43
N ALA A 21 -14.25 -0.57 -5.46
CA ALA A 21 -14.29 -2.03 -5.32
C ALA A 21 -13.12 -2.60 -4.49
N ASP A 22 -12.01 -1.87 -4.37
CA ASP A 22 -10.85 -2.29 -3.58
C ASP A 22 -11.02 -2.01 -2.07
N CYS A 23 -12.08 -1.29 -1.67
CA CYS A 23 -12.27 -0.81 -0.31
C CYS A 23 -12.15 -1.92 0.74
N GLU A 24 -12.78 -3.07 0.51
CA GLU A 24 -12.73 -4.20 1.44
C GLU A 24 -11.32 -4.79 1.57
N ALA A 25 -10.63 -4.99 0.44
CA ALA A 25 -9.25 -5.49 0.44
C ALA A 25 -8.28 -4.50 1.11
N CYS A 26 -8.44 -3.20 0.84
CA CYS A 26 -7.66 -2.14 1.47
C CYS A 26 -7.94 -2.02 2.97
N ARG A 27 -9.18 -2.26 3.44
CA ARG A 27 -9.49 -2.32 4.88
C ARG A 27 -8.78 -3.48 5.56
N ALA A 28 -8.68 -4.63 4.89
CA ALA A 28 -7.93 -5.77 5.41
C ALA A 28 -6.42 -5.47 5.49
N LEU A 29 -5.84 -4.80 4.48
CA LEU A 29 -4.46 -4.31 4.52
C LEU A 29 -4.26 -3.30 5.67
N TRP A 30 -5.18 -2.37 5.84
CA TRP A 30 -5.13 -1.38 6.90
C TRP A 30 -5.17 -2.02 8.30
N ALA A 31 -6.00 -3.06 8.47
CA ALA A 31 -6.03 -3.82 9.71
C ALA A 31 -4.67 -4.48 10.02
N GLN A 32 -3.97 -5.02 9.01
CA GLN A 32 -2.60 -5.55 9.19
C GLN A 32 -1.60 -4.46 9.59
N LEU A 33 -1.70 -3.25 9.02
CA LEU A 33 -0.88 -2.10 9.41
C LEU A 33 -1.14 -1.73 10.88
N THR A 34 -2.41 -1.62 11.26
CA THR A 34 -2.83 -1.31 12.63
C THR A 34 -2.27 -2.34 13.62
N GLU A 35 -2.41 -3.63 13.32
CA GLU A 35 -1.88 -4.69 14.16
C GLU A 35 -0.35 -4.64 14.26
N ARG A 36 0.34 -4.36 13.15
CA ARG A 36 1.78 -4.15 13.16
C ARG A 36 2.18 -2.97 14.06
N HIS A 37 1.43 -1.86 14.04
CA HIS A 37 1.67 -0.72 14.92
C HIS A 37 1.47 -1.08 16.39
N ARG A 38 0.41 -1.81 16.75
CA ARG A 38 0.21 -2.30 18.13
C ARG A 38 1.41 -3.07 18.64
N LEU A 39 1.95 -3.96 17.80
CA LEU A 39 3.12 -4.77 18.14
C LEU A 39 4.40 -3.94 18.29
N ILE A 40 4.66 -2.99 17.38
CA ILE A 40 5.88 -2.15 17.42
C ILE A 40 5.84 -1.23 18.65
N TYR A 41 4.69 -0.64 18.94
CA TYR A 41 4.55 0.36 20.00
C TYR A 41 4.13 -0.24 21.35
N GLY A 42 3.79 -1.52 21.41
CA GLY A 42 3.32 -2.19 22.63
C GLY A 42 1.97 -1.65 23.12
N ASP A 43 1.16 -1.08 22.22
CA ASP A 43 -0.10 -0.42 22.55
C ASP A 43 -1.26 -1.09 21.80
N PRO A 44 -2.07 -1.94 22.47
CA PRO A 44 -3.19 -2.61 21.83
C PRO A 44 -4.36 -1.67 21.49
N THR A 45 -4.35 -0.43 21.99
CA THR A 45 -5.44 0.53 21.77
C THR A 45 -5.35 1.24 20.41
N ILE A 46 -4.20 1.18 19.74
CA ILE A 46 -4.00 1.74 18.40
C ILE A 46 -5.07 1.18 17.44
N GLY A 47 -5.74 2.08 16.73
CA GLY A 47 -6.82 1.76 15.79
C GLY A 47 -8.14 1.32 16.41
N GLY A 48 -8.25 1.23 17.74
CA GLY A 48 -9.50 0.88 18.43
C GLY A 48 -10.06 -0.51 18.08
N ASN A 49 -11.38 -0.69 18.23
CA ASN A 49 -12.02 -1.99 18.03
C ASN A 49 -12.23 -2.37 16.56
N ASP A 50 -12.07 -1.43 15.63
CA ASP A 50 -12.15 -1.65 14.19
C ASP A 50 -10.81 -1.24 13.53
N PRO A 51 -9.84 -2.18 13.45
CA PRO A 51 -8.49 -1.86 13.04
C PRO A 51 -8.39 -1.43 11.57
N GLY A 52 -9.40 -1.71 10.73
CA GLY A 52 -9.44 -1.31 9.32
C GLY A 52 -10.03 0.09 9.10
N ARG A 53 -10.72 0.66 10.08
CA ARG A 53 -11.48 1.91 9.97
C ARG A 53 -10.64 3.12 9.60
N GLY A 54 -9.34 3.10 9.90
CA GLY A 54 -8.43 4.20 9.56
C GLY A 54 -8.36 4.50 8.06
N LEU A 55 -8.67 3.52 7.20
CA LEU A 55 -8.76 3.73 5.75
C LEU A 55 -9.75 4.83 5.39
N ASP A 56 -10.89 4.90 6.06
CA ASP A 56 -11.94 5.87 5.73
C ASP A 56 -11.44 7.31 5.92
N GLY A 57 -10.72 7.56 7.03
CA GLY A 57 -10.11 8.86 7.31
C GLY A 57 -9.02 9.22 6.29
N TYR A 58 -8.22 8.23 5.89
CA TYR A 58 -7.21 8.41 4.85
C TYR A 58 -7.82 8.73 3.48
N LEU A 59 -8.85 8.00 3.06
CA LEU A 59 -9.57 8.25 1.81
C LEU A 59 -10.44 9.52 1.86
N ALA A 60 -10.63 10.13 3.03
CA ALA A 60 -11.27 11.43 3.19
C ALA A 60 -10.26 12.58 3.33
N ASN A 61 -8.96 12.30 3.44
CA ASN A 61 -7.94 13.31 3.67
C ASN A 61 -7.88 14.30 2.48
N PRO A 62 -8.11 15.62 2.70
CA PRO A 62 -8.08 16.63 1.64
C PRO A 62 -6.70 16.84 1.02
N GLY A 63 -5.61 16.50 1.73
CA GLY A 63 -4.26 16.52 1.19
C GLY A 63 -3.94 15.31 0.31
N ARG A 64 -4.82 14.31 0.21
CA ARG A 64 -4.60 13.13 -0.62
C ARG A 64 -4.61 13.48 -2.09
N ARG A 65 -3.48 13.27 -2.75
CA ARG A 65 -3.30 13.46 -4.19
C ARG A 65 -3.70 12.22 -4.98
N ALA A 66 -3.26 11.05 -4.53
CA ALA A 66 -3.53 9.79 -5.21
C ALA A 66 -3.42 8.58 -4.25
N THR A 67 -4.02 7.47 -4.66
CA THR A 67 -3.89 6.16 -4.01
C THR A 67 -3.80 5.08 -5.09
N TRP A 68 -2.87 4.16 -4.91
CA TRP A 68 -2.64 3.03 -5.80
C TRP A 68 -2.68 1.72 -5.02
N VAL A 69 -3.09 0.66 -5.71
CA VAL A 69 -3.05 -0.70 -5.22
C VAL A 69 -2.08 -1.53 -6.06
N ALA A 70 -1.42 -2.47 -5.40
CA ALA A 70 -0.72 -3.56 -6.07
C ALA A 70 -1.68 -4.75 -6.15
N GLU A 71 -1.98 -5.18 -7.37
CA GLU A 71 -2.81 -6.35 -7.66
C GLU A 71 -1.96 -7.46 -8.25
N ALA A 72 -2.20 -8.70 -7.82
CA ALA A 72 -1.67 -9.88 -8.48
C ALA A 72 -2.74 -10.96 -8.53
N ASP A 73 -2.91 -11.59 -9.69
CA ASP A 73 -3.90 -12.64 -9.93
C ASP A 73 -5.32 -12.25 -9.45
N GLY A 74 -5.75 -11.01 -9.70
CA GLY A 74 -7.06 -10.49 -9.28
C GLY A 74 -7.16 -10.07 -7.82
N THR A 75 -6.09 -10.19 -7.03
CA THR A 75 -6.07 -9.92 -5.59
C THR A 75 -5.24 -8.69 -5.27
N VAL A 76 -5.81 -7.75 -4.54
CA VAL A 76 -5.06 -6.61 -3.98
C VAL A 76 -4.16 -7.09 -2.85
N ILE A 77 -2.84 -6.99 -3.05
CA ILE A 77 -1.79 -7.47 -2.13
C ILE A 77 -0.98 -6.33 -1.51
N GLY A 78 -1.22 -5.09 -1.91
CA GLY A 78 -0.60 -3.93 -1.30
C GLY A 78 -1.29 -2.63 -1.69
N MET A 79 -1.01 -1.57 -0.96
CA MET A 79 -1.48 -0.22 -1.27
C MET A 79 -0.43 0.81 -0.90
N THR A 80 -0.43 1.91 -1.65
CA THR A 80 0.29 3.12 -1.29
C THR A 80 -0.51 4.34 -1.68
N GLY A 81 -0.16 5.52 -1.18
CA GLY A 81 -0.58 6.74 -1.85
C GLY A 81 0.38 7.89 -1.64
N LEU A 82 -0.14 9.07 -1.94
CA LEU A 82 0.62 10.31 -1.95
C LEU A 82 -0.20 11.40 -1.28
N ILE A 83 0.33 11.97 -0.21
CA ILE A 83 -0.27 13.07 0.53
C ILE A 83 0.57 14.32 0.29
N GLY A 84 -0.05 15.39 -0.19
CA GLY A 84 0.63 16.67 -0.37
C GLY A 84 0.85 17.37 0.96
N THR A 85 2.00 18.02 1.09
CA THR A 85 2.31 18.92 2.22
C THR A 85 2.23 20.39 1.78
N TYR A 86 2.44 21.32 2.71
CA TYR A 86 2.34 22.76 2.44
C TYR A 86 3.47 23.32 1.55
N ASP A 87 4.64 22.67 1.52
CA ASP A 87 5.87 23.21 0.90
C ASP A 87 6.19 22.59 -0.47
N ASP A 88 5.16 22.28 -1.26
CA ASP A 88 5.27 21.57 -2.55
C ASP A 88 5.97 20.19 -2.44
N GLU A 89 6.11 19.66 -1.23
CA GLU A 89 6.54 18.29 -0.99
C GLU A 89 5.34 17.34 -0.96
N ALA A 90 5.63 16.05 -0.96
CA ALA A 90 4.63 15.02 -0.79
C ALA A 90 5.19 13.82 -0.04
N GLU A 91 4.35 13.23 0.80
CA GLU A 91 4.65 12.04 1.56
C GLU A 91 4.08 10.81 0.86
N VAL A 92 4.90 9.78 0.72
CA VAL A 92 4.44 8.48 0.26
C VAL A 92 3.87 7.72 1.46
N GLU A 93 2.56 7.79 1.63
CA GLU A 93 1.88 7.12 2.73
C GLU A 93 0.44 6.66 2.44
N PRO A 94 -0.02 5.60 3.13
CA PRO A 94 0.83 4.60 3.81
C PRO A 94 1.60 3.78 2.77
N VAL A 95 2.54 2.91 3.18
CA VAL A 95 3.05 1.83 2.32
C VAL A 95 2.71 0.51 3.00
N ILE A 96 1.73 -0.21 2.46
CA ILE A 96 1.24 -1.46 3.03
C ILE A 96 1.41 -2.59 2.02
N VAL A 97 2.03 -3.67 2.46
CA VAL A 97 2.09 -4.93 1.71
C VAL A 97 1.58 -6.04 2.63
N ALA A 98 0.63 -6.83 2.11
CA ALA A 98 0.10 -8.00 2.80
C ALA A 98 1.25 -8.91 3.23
N GLU A 99 1.18 -9.43 4.45
CA GLU A 99 2.28 -10.16 5.09
C GLU A 99 2.89 -11.26 4.21
N ALA A 100 2.05 -12.06 3.55
CA ALA A 100 2.47 -13.16 2.67
C ALA A 100 3.29 -12.70 1.44
N PHE A 101 3.18 -11.43 1.04
CA PHE A 101 3.82 -10.87 -0.16
C PHE A 101 4.96 -9.89 0.16
N ARG A 102 5.32 -9.73 1.44
CA ARG A 102 6.49 -8.93 1.85
C ARG A 102 7.78 -9.60 1.38
N SER A 103 8.85 -8.80 1.20
CA SER A 103 10.15 -9.27 0.70
C SER A 103 10.16 -9.83 -0.73
N HIS A 104 9.05 -9.68 -1.49
CA HIS A 104 8.95 -10.06 -2.91
C HIS A 104 9.03 -8.85 -3.86
N GLY A 105 9.46 -7.68 -3.36
CA GLY A 105 9.62 -6.47 -4.17
C GLY A 105 8.36 -5.62 -4.41
N VAL A 106 7.19 -6.04 -3.91
CA VAL A 106 5.91 -5.30 -4.06
C VAL A 106 6.01 -3.87 -3.51
N GLY A 107 6.53 -3.69 -2.30
CA GLY A 107 6.67 -2.36 -1.70
C GLY A 107 7.60 -1.43 -2.48
N ARG A 108 8.68 -1.99 -3.05
CA ARG A 108 9.59 -1.25 -3.95
C ARG A 108 8.87 -0.78 -5.21
N ALA A 109 8.05 -1.65 -5.80
CA ALA A 109 7.28 -1.32 -6.99
C ALA A 109 6.25 -0.21 -6.70
N LEU A 110 5.53 -0.30 -5.57
CA LEU A 110 4.57 0.73 -5.12
C LEU A 110 5.23 2.10 -4.96
N VAL A 111 6.33 2.18 -4.23
CA VAL A 111 7.05 3.45 -3.99
C VAL A 111 7.60 4.02 -5.31
N ALA A 112 8.20 3.18 -6.16
CA ALA A 112 8.71 3.62 -7.46
C ALA A 112 7.60 4.19 -8.36
N HIS A 113 6.41 3.58 -8.34
CA HIS A 113 5.24 4.07 -9.06
C HIS A 113 4.79 5.44 -8.53
N ALA A 114 4.66 5.60 -7.20
CA ALA A 114 4.24 6.85 -6.58
C ALA A 114 5.19 8.02 -6.95
N ILE A 115 6.51 7.81 -6.85
CA ILE A 115 7.53 8.81 -7.22
C ILE A 115 7.40 9.18 -8.71
N SER A 116 7.32 8.17 -9.57
CA SER A 116 7.23 8.41 -11.02
C SER A 116 5.95 9.15 -11.41
N SER A 117 4.83 8.89 -10.72
CA SER A 117 3.55 9.57 -10.94
C SER A 117 3.58 11.02 -10.47
N ASP A 118 4.16 11.33 -9.32
CA ASP A 118 4.32 12.73 -8.85
C ASP A 118 5.19 13.54 -9.82
N GLN A 119 6.32 12.97 -10.26
CA GLN A 119 7.22 13.62 -11.21
C GLN A 119 6.54 13.97 -12.53
N ARG A 120 5.72 13.06 -13.09
CA ARG A 120 4.96 13.32 -14.31
C ARG A 120 3.97 14.48 -14.14
N ASN A 121 3.27 14.51 -13.00
CA ASN A 121 2.27 15.54 -12.73
C ASN A 121 2.86 16.94 -12.53
N ARG A 122 4.13 17.06 -12.10
CA ARG A 122 4.82 18.35 -11.98
C ARG A 122 5.32 18.92 -13.31
N THR A 123 5.46 18.08 -14.33
CA THR A 123 5.97 18.46 -15.65
C THR A 123 4.87 18.70 -16.69
N ALA A 124 3.61 18.46 -16.32
CA ALA A 124 2.42 18.65 -17.15
C ALA A 124 1.78 20.01 -16.90
#